data_AF-A6FWU6-F1
#
_entry.id   AF-A6FWU6-F1
#
_cell.length_a   1.000
_cell.length_b   1.000
_cell.length_c   1.000
_cell.angle_alpha   90.00
_cell.angle_beta   90.00
_cell.angle_gamma   90.00
#
_symmetry.space_group_name_H-M   'P 1'
#
loop_
_entity.id
_entity.type
_entity.pdbx_description
1 polymer ?
#
loop_
_entity_poly.entity_id
_entity_poly.type
_entity_poly.pdbx_seq_one_letter_code
_entity_poly.pdbx_strand_id
1 'polypeptide(L)'
;MDATHTAPDEDLAWVGDFSTTVIVLRGDHAREGNWQALLNRLRRNPRPTVLRILGDAHLGVRRRGELAEALGSKVRVAALVDSERGRGLATALRWLGAEVDIFDHGDVQAAGRHLGLASTKIRNMTSPLIHAGLV
;
A
#
# COMPACT_ATOMS: atom_id res chain seq x y z
N MET A 1 -14.35 5.66 15.07
CA MET A 1 -12.93 5.95 15.32
C MET A 1 -12.12 4.93 14.54
N ASP A 2 -11.52 5.33 13.42
CA ASP A 2 -10.60 4.46 12.66
C ASP A 2 -9.23 4.53 13.33
N ALA A 3 -8.68 3.38 13.71
CA ALA A 3 -7.42 3.27 14.43
C ALA A 3 -6.26 3.39 13.45
N THR A 4 -5.49 4.48 13.56
CA THR A 4 -4.15 4.59 12.99
C THR A 4 -3.26 3.58 13.71
N HIS A 5 -2.92 2.46 13.08
CA HIS A 5 -1.86 1.60 13.62
C HIS A 5 -0.51 2.14 13.18
N THR A 6 0.01 3.10 13.95
CA THR A 6 1.37 3.63 13.87
C THR A 6 2.24 2.93 14.90
N ALA A 7 2.40 1.62 14.81
CA ALA A 7 3.64 1.01 15.28
C ALA A 7 4.54 0.96 14.05
N PRO A 8 5.44 1.94 13.84
CA PRO A 8 6.28 1.96 12.65
C PRO A 8 7.13 0.69 12.63
N ASP A 9 6.80 -0.18 11.68
CA ASP A 9 7.80 -1.05 11.09
C ASP A 9 8.57 -0.19 10.10
N GLU A 10 9.90 -0.21 10.14
CA GLU A 10 10.71 0.58 9.20
C GLU A 10 10.39 0.22 7.74
N ASP A 11 9.96 -1.02 7.51
CA ASP A 11 9.70 -1.58 6.20
C ASP A 11 8.22 -1.59 5.80
N LEU A 12 7.31 -1.41 6.75
CA LEU A 12 5.87 -1.45 6.54
C LEU A 12 5.11 -0.48 7.44
N ALA A 13 4.29 0.35 6.83
CA ALA A 13 3.27 1.10 7.54
C ALA A 13 1.98 1.19 6.74
N TRP A 14 0.87 1.42 7.44
CA TRP A 14 -0.40 1.68 6.79
C TRP A 14 -1.28 2.57 7.65
N VAL A 15 -2.16 3.29 6.97
CA VAL A 15 -3.26 4.04 7.58
C VAL A 15 -4.48 3.84 6.71
N GLY A 16 -5.67 3.84 7.31
CA GLY A 16 -6.89 3.80 6.52
C GLY A 16 -8.02 4.49 7.25
N ASP A 17 -9.01 4.90 6.47
CA ASP A 17 -10.30 5.37 6.95
C ASP A 17 -11.44 4.57 6.28
N PHE A 18 -12.66 5.05 6.41
CA PHE A 18 -13.85 4.43 5.82
C PHE A 18 -13.86 4.38 4.29
N SER A 19 -12.98 5.12 3.61
CA SER A 19 -12.99 5.31 2.15
C SER A 19 -11.73 4.79 1.45
N THR A 20 -10.59 4.75 2.13
CA THR A 20 -9.33 4.32 1.52
C THR A 20 -8.33 3.79 2.54
N THR A 21 -7.42 2.96 2.06
CA THR A 21 -6.23 2.51 2.79
C THR A 21 -4.98 2.96 2.04
N VAL A 22 -4.02 3.52 2.75
CA VAL A 22 -2.67 3.79 2.24
C VAL A 22 -1.70 2.83 2.91
N ILE A 23 -0.93 2.12 2.12
CA ILE A 23 0.13 1.21 2.55
C ILE A 23 1.46 1.78 2.03
N VAL A 24 2.49 1.73 2.86
CA VAL A 24 3.86 2.08 2.52
C VAL A 24 4.75 0.86 2.76
N LEU A 25 5.45 0.42 1.71
CA LEU A 25 6.47 -0.62 1.75
C LEU A 25 7.83 0.01 1.42
N ARG A 26 8.85 -0.26 2.25
CA ARG A 26 10.23 0.27 2.09
C ARG A 26 11.31 -0.80 1.98
N GLY A 27 11.08 -1.94 2.61
CA GLY A 27 12.01 -3.06 2.64
C GLY A 27 11.28 -4.38 2.56
N ASP A 28 11.94 -5.41 3.07
CA ASP A 28 11.50 -6.81 2.99
C ASP A 28 11.36 -7.48 4.37
N HIS A 29 11.70 -6.77 5.45
CA HIS A 29 11.76 -7.30 6.82
C HIS A 29 10.59 -6.85 7.71
N ALA A 30 9.44 -6.49 7.13
CA ALA A 30 8.24 -6.21 7.90
C ALA A 30 7.98 -7.33 8.92
N ARG A 31 7.83 -6.98 10.20
CA ARG A 31 7.59 -7.92 11.31
C ARG A 31 6.30 -8.67 11.05
N GLU A 32 6.31 -9.98 11.31
CA GLU A 32 5.18 -10.86 10.99
C GLU A 32 3.87 -10.42 11.67
N GLY A 33 3.93 -9.92 12.90
CA GLY A 33 2.75 -9.38 13.60
C GLY A 33 2.10 -8.21 12.88
N ASN A 34 2.91 -7.25 12.41
CA ASN A 34 2.44 -6.08 11.65
C ASN A 34 1.90 -6.50 10.28
N TRP A 35 2.60 -7.42 9.62
CA TRP A 35 2.18 -8.00 8.36
C TRP A 35 0.79 -8.65 8.45
N GLN A 36 0.58 -9.53 9.44
CA GLN A 36 -0.72 -10.18 9.65
C GLN A 36 -1.83 -9.19 10.03
N ALA A 37 -1.51 -8.14 10.81
CA ALA A 37 -2.45 -7.08 11.13
C ALA A 37 -2.92 -6.31 9.89
N LEU A 38 -1.99 -5.98 8.97
CA LEU A 38 -2.33 -5.38 7.68
C LEU A 38 -3.26 -6.29 6.86
N LEU A 39 -2.88 -7.56 6.66
CA LEU A 39 -3.67 -8.49 5.84
C LEU A 39 -5.09 -8.66 6.39
N ASN A 40 -5.22 -8.81 7.71
CA ASN A 40 -6.51 -8.91 8.36
C ASN A 40 -7.37 -7.66 8.18
N ARG A 41 -6.75 -6.47 8.19
CA ARG A 41 -7.46 -5.22 7.91
C ARG A 41 -7.98 -5.16 6.47
N LEU A 42 -7.14 -5.49 5.49
CA LEU A 42 -7.51 -5.48 4.07
C LEU A 42 -8.67 -6.44 3.78
N ARG A 43 -8.59 -7.67 4.31
CA ARG A 43 -9.66 -8.68 4.16
C ARG A 43 -10.99 -8.24 4.78
N ARG A 44 -10.96 -7.57 5.93
CA ARG A 44 -12.18 -7.13 6.64
C ARG A 44 -12.81 -5.88 6.05
N ASN A 45 -12.01 -4.99 5.47
CA ASN A 45 -12.48 -3.70 4.99
C ASN A 45 -11.91 -3.43 3.59
N PRO A 46 -12.42 -4.12 2.55
CA PRO A 46 -11.98 -3.92 1.19
C PRO A 46 -12.32 -2.49 0.74
N ARG A 47 -11.29 -1.69 0.47
CA ARG A 47 -11.39 -0.28 0.08
C ARG A 47 -10.35 0.05 -0.99
N PRO A 48 -10.62 1.03 -1.87
CA PRO A 48 -9.61 1.58 -2.75
C PRO A 48 -8.30 1.82 -2.01
N THR A 49 -7.21 1.25 -2.53
CA THR A 49 -5.94 1.20 -1.82
C THR A 49 -4.86 1.94 -2.59
N VAL A 50 -4.09 2.77 -1.89
CA VAL A 50 -2.84 3.33 -2.40
C VAL A 50 -1.71 2.49 -1.85
N LEU A 51 -0.92 1.88 -2.73
CA LEU A 51 0.26 1.10 -2.37
C LEU A 51 1.51 1.89 -2.76
N ARG A 52 2.18 2.51 -1.79
CA ARG A 52 3.47 3.17 -2.01
C ARG A 52 4.57 2.14 -1.85
N ILE A 53 5.34 1.91 -2.90
CA ILE A 53 6.48 1.00 -2.90
C ILE A 53 7.72 1.87 -3.09
N LEU A 54 8.54 1.94 -2.05
CA LEU A 54 9.68 2.83 -1.93
C LEU A 54 10.99 2.06 -2.00
N GLY A 55 11.99 2.65 -2.63
CA GLY A 55 13.36 2.13 -2.69
C GLY A 55 13.43 0.69 -3.18
N ASP A 56 14.10 -0.17 -2.40
CA ASP A 56 14.35 -1.58 -2.73
C ASP A 56 13.33 -2.55 -2.13
N ALA A 57 12.15 -2.07 -1.73
CA ALA A 57 11.09 -2.89 -1.14
C ALA A 57 10.85 -4.19 -1.94
N HIS A 58 10.94 -5.32 -1.24
CA HIS A 58 10.80 -6.64 -1.83
C HIS A 58 9.90 -7.52 -0.97
N LEU A 59 9.07 -8.32 -1.62
CA LEU A 59 8.27 -9.34 -0.93
C LEU A 59 8.61 -10.71 -1.50
N GLY A 60 8.98 -11.63 -0.61
CA GLY A 60 9.09 -13.05 -0.95
C GLY A 60 7.79 -13.61 -1.54
N VAL A 61 7.87 -14.74 -2.23
CA VAL A 61 6.73 -15.36 -2.94
C VAL A 61 5.50 -15.51 -2.04
N ARG A 62 5.68 -15.99 -0.79
CA ARG A 62 4.61 -16.13 0.20
C ARG A 62 3.88 -14.81 0.45
N ARG A 63 4.62 -13.75 0.81
CA ARG A 63 4.05 -12.44 1.15
C ARG A 63 3.38 -11.77 -0.06
N ARG A 64 3.92 -11.97 -1.28
CA ARG A 64 3.24 -11.51 -2.50
C ARG A 64 1.87 -12.17 -2.67
N GLY A 65 1.80 -13.50 -2.48
CA GLY A 65 0.54 -14.24 -2.54
C GLY A 65 -0.46 -13.77 -1.50
N GLU A 66 -0.02 -13.65 -0.24
CA GLU A 66 -0.86 -13.20 0.87
C GLU A 66 -1.39 -11.78 0.65
N LEU A 67 -0.54 -10.85 0.18
CA LEU A 67 -0.95 -9.48 -0.10
C LEU A 67 -1.92 -9.40 -1.26
N ALA A 68 -1.65 -10.11 -2.37
CA ALA A 68 -2.55 -10.15 -3.52
C ALA A 68 -3.92 -10.71 -3.14
N GLU A 69 -3.95 -11.79 -2.35
CA GLU A 69 -5.18 -12.37 -1.83
C GLU A 69 -5.94 -11.39 -0.92
N ALA A 70 -5.23 -10.69 -0.02
CA ALA A 70 -5.84 -9.76 0.92
C ALA A 70 -6.36 -8.48 0.26
N LEU A 71 -5.71 -7.99 -0.79
CA LEU A 71 -6.22 -6.91 -1.63
C LEU A 71 -7.46 -7.38 -2.40
N GLY A 72 -7.41 -8.61 -2.92
CA GLY A 72 -8.49 -9.20 -3.69
C GLY A 72 -8.63 -8.58 -5.09
N SER A 73 -9.44 -9.23 -5.92
CA SER A 73 -9.61 -8.86 -7.34
C SER A 73 -10.63 -7.75 -7.61
N LYS A 74 -11.35 -7.30 -6.58
CA LYS A 74 -12.43 -6.29 -6.69
C LYS A 74 -12.05 -4.93 -6.11
N VAL A 75 -10.85 -4.83 -5.53
CA VAL A 75 -10.35 -3.61 -4.92
C VAL A 75 -9.36 -2.99 -5.88
N ARG A 76 -9.67 -1.78 -6.35
CA ARG A 76 -8.73 -0.98 -7.15
C ARG A 76 -7.55 -0.56 -6.29
N VAL A 77 -6.35 -0.81 -6.80
CA VAL A 77 -5.09 -0.47 -6.14
C VAL A 77 -4.28 0.44 -7.05
N ALA A 78 -3.96 1.64 -6.56
CA ALA A 78 -2.98 2.51 -7.22
C ALA A 78 -1.60 2.29 -6.58
N ALA A 79 -0.67 1.68 -7.32
CA ALA A 79 0.70 1.48 -6.90
C ALA A 79 1.56 2.69 -7.29
N LEU A 80 2.03 3.46 -6.31
CA LEU A 80 2.97 4.57 -6.49
C LEU A 80 4.39 4.02 -6.29
N VAL A 81 5.18 3.95 -7.37
CA VAL A 81 6.50 3.30 -7.37
C VAL A 81 7.61 4.29 -7.72
N ASP A 82 8.74 4.22 -7.02
CA ASP A 82 9.94 5.05 -7.28
C ASP A 82 11.11 4.25 -7.89
N SER A 83 10.97 2.93 -8.03
CA SER A 83 12.03 2.03 -8.52
C SER A 83 11.52 0.95 -9.47
N GLU A 84 12.43 0.38 -10.27
CA GLU A 84 12.12 -0.77 -11.14
C GLU A 84 11.72 -2.00 -10.34
N ARG A 85 12.32 -2.22 -9.17
CA ARG A 85 11.92 -3.31 -8.25
C ARG A 85 10.50 -3.10 -7.77
N GLY A 86 10.14 -1.87 -7.37
CA GLY A 86 8.79 -1.55 -6.95
C GLY A 86 7.76 -1.77 -8.05
N ARG A 87 8.10 -1.38 -9.29
CA ARG A 87 7.30 -1.70 -10.48
C ARG A 87 7.16 -3.22 -10.66
N GLY A 88 8.24 -3.98 -10.54
CA GLY A 88 8.22 -5.45 -10.61
C GLY A 88 7.34 -6.10 -9.53
N LEU A 89 7.36 -5.57 -8.29
CA LEU A 89 6.47 -6.02 -7.22
C LEU A 89 5.01 -5.75 -7.56
N ALA A 90 4.67 -4.54 -8.01
CA ALA A 90 3.31 -4.20 -8.41
C ALA A 90 2.82 -5.06 -9.59
N THR A 91 3.67 -5.31 -10.58
CA THR A 91 3.38 -6.24 -11.68
C THR A 91 3.13 -7.66 -11.19
N ALA A 92 3.94 -8.16 -10.25
CA ALA A 92 3.74 -9.48 -9.67
C ALA A 92 2.40 -9.60 -8.94
N LEU A 93 2.00 -8.58 -8.17
CA LEU A 93 0.69 -8.55 -7.50
C LEU A 93 -0.45 -8.59 -8.51
N ARG A 94 -0.32 -7.88 -9.63
CA ARG A 94 -1.29 -7.91 -10.73
C ARG A 94 -1.43 -9.31 -11.34
N TRP A 95 -0.31 -10.00 -11.58
CA TRP A 95 -0.33 -11.39 -12.07
C TRP A 95 -0.97 -12.37 -11.07
N LEU A 96 -0.89 -12.07 -9.78
CA LEU A 96 -1.55 -12.84 -8.72
C LEU A 96 -3.04 -12.48 -8.56
N GLY A 97 -3.58 -11.60 -9.40
CA GLY A 97 -5.01 -11.32 -9.49
C GLY A 97 -5.48 -10.06 -8.76
N ALA A 98 -4.58 -9.27 -8.17
CA ALA A 98 -4.94 -7.96 -7.60
C ALA A 98 -5.15 -6.92 -8.73
N GLU A 99 -6.14 -6.05 -8.58
CA GLU A 99 -6.45 -4.98 -9.55
C GLU A 99 -5.51 -3.79 -9.34
N VAL A 100 -4.24 -3.96 -9.74
CA VAL A 100 -3.17 -2.98 -9.53
C VAL A 100 -2.85 -2.20 -10.81
N ASP A 101 -2.97 -0.88 -10.74
CA ASP A 101 -2.46 0.05 -11.74
C ASP A 101 -1.25 0.82 -11.19
N ILE A 102 -0.24 0.97 -12.04
CA ILE A 102 1.08 1.48 -11.65
C ILE A 102 1.21 2.93 -12.08
N PHE A 103 1.63 3.77 -11.14
CA PHE A 103 1.85 5.19 -11.30
C PHE A 103 3.26 5.55 -10.83
N ASP A 104 3.81 6.62 -11.40
CA ASP A 104 5.03 7.22 -10.87
C ASP A 104 4.81 7.70 -9.43
N HIS A 105 5.83 7.59 -8.59
CA HIS A 105 5.77 8.01 -7.20
C HIS A 105 5.26 9.45 -7.00
N GLY A 106 5.64 10.37 -7.89
CA GLY A 106 5.24 11.77 -7.85
C GLY A 106 3.80 12.02 -8.30
N ASP A 107 3.18 11.08 -9.04
CA ASP A 107 1.87 11.28 -9.67
C ASP A 107 0.69 10.87 -8.78
N VAL A 108 0.67 11.45 -7.57
CA VAL A 108 -0.41 11.27 -6.60
C VAL A 108 -1.76 11.76 -7.15
N GLN A 109 -1.74 12.71 -8.09
CA GLN A 109 -2.96 13.23 -8.70
C GLN A 109 -3.61 12.23 -9.64
N ALA A 110 -2.85 11.58 -10.53
CA ALA A 110 -3.39 10.53 -11.38
C ALA A 110 -3.87 9.33 -10.57
N ALA A 111 -3.09 8.90 -9.57
CA ALA A 111 -3.50 7.85 -8.64
C ALA A 111 -4.83 8.18 -7.92
N GLY A 112 -4.96 9.43 -7.43
CA GLY A 112 -6.21 9.90 -6.82
C GLY A 112 -7.39 9.86 -7.78
N ARG A 113 -7.24 10.38 -9.00
CA ARG A 113 -8.30 10.33 -10.02
C ARG A 113 -8.74 8.90 -10.34
N HIS A 114 -7.77 7.98 -10.48
CA HIS A 114 -8.04 6.57 -10.74
C HIS A 114 -8.89 5.93 -9.62
N LEU A 115 -8.57 6.24 -8.36
CA LEU A 115 -9.30 5.72 -7.20
C LEU A 115 -10.59 6.48 -6.86
N GLY A 116 -10.90 7.59 -7.56
CA GLY A 116 -12.01 8.48 -7.21
C GLY A 116 -11.78 9.26 -5.91
N LEU A 117 -10.52 9.54 -5.56
CA LEU A 117 -10.10 10.21 -4.33
C LEU A 117 -9.46 11.57 -4.64
N ALA A 118 -9.68 12.55 -3.75
CA ALA A 118 -8.95 13.82 -3.80
C ALA A 118 -7.45 13.58 -3.51
N SER A 119 -6.56 14.16 -4.32
CA SER A 119 -5.11 14.00 -4.14
C SER A 119 -4.60 14.55 -2.80
N THR A 120 -5.26 15.59 -2.26
CA THR A 120 -5.01 16.13 -0.92
C THR A 120 -5.27 15.10 0.17
N LYS A 121 -6.26 14.21 0.00
CA LYS A 121 -6.54 13.13 0.95
C LYS A 121 -5.40 12.14 1.02
N ILE A 122 -4.87 11.71 -0.14
CA ILE A 122 -3.74 10.79 -0.21
C ILE A 122 -2.50 11.43 0.44
N ARG A 123 -2.22 12.71 0.16
CA ARG A 123 -1.13 13.44 0.80
C ARG A 123 -1.32 13.54 2.32
N ASN A 124 -2.50 13.94 2.80
CA ASN A 124 -2.77 14.07 4.22
C ASN A 124 -2.68 12.73 4.97
N MET A 125 -3.09 11.63 4.35
CA MET A 125 -2.95 10.29 4.94
C MET A 125 -1.50 9.80 4.94
N THR A 126 -0.67 10.30 4.02
CA THR A 126 0.76 9.96 4.02
C THR A 126 1.57 10.82 4.97
N SER A 127 1.17 12.06 5.27
CA SER A 127 1.87 12.96 6.22
C SER A 127 2.19 12.34 7.59
N PRO A 128 1.28 11.63 8.29
CA PRO A 128 1.59 10.94 9.54
C PRO A 128 2.68 9.88 9.40
N LEU A 129 2.78 9.25 8.22
CA LEU A 129 3.81 8.27 7.91
C LEU A 129 5.17 8.96 7.71
N ILE A 130 5.19 10.14 7.07
CA ILE A 130 6.40 10.97 6.94
C ILE A 130 6.96 11.36 8.32
N HIS A 131 6.09 11.82 9.23
CA HIS A 131 6.50 12.23 10.58
C HIS A 131 6.99 11.08 11.46
N ALA A 132 6.67 9.83 11.13
CA ALA A 132 7.23 8.63 11.75
C ALA A 132 8.61 8.25 11.18
N GLY A 133 9.21 9.07 10.31
CA GLY A 133 10.48 8.80 9.62
C GLY A 133 10.34 7.94 8.36
N LEU A 134 9.12 7.77 7.84
CA LEU A 134 8.81 6.82 6.75
C LEU A 134 8.61 7.44 5.36
N VAL A 135 8.96 8.72 5.13
CA VAL A 135 9.18 9.29 3.78
C VAL A 135 10.41 10.17 3.79
#